data_AF-A0A133U915-F1
#
_entry.id   AF-A0A133U915-F1
#
_cell.length_a   1.000
_cell.length_b   1.000
_cell.length_c   1.000
_cell.angle_alpha   90.00
_cell.angle_beta   90.00
_cell.angle_gamma   90.00
#
_symmetry.space_group_name_H-M   'P 1'
#
loop_
_entity.id
_entity.type
_entity.pdbx_description
1 polymer ?
#
loop_
_entity_poly.entity_id
_entity_poly.type
_entity_poly.pdbx_seq_one_letter_code
_entity_poly.pdbx_strand_id
1 'polypeptide(L)'
;MGEDEVIEAVVEILRRELTELSDSEMSKCLSIWRDFSSKREVGRSRKPETWAAAVYYLFMDQSQVSCDRVTLEEAAERFGVSKSSVQRRQREILELMTVGFLEGRYSPGESSKRMAETGHPDEPSAVPERLTEEVEKDLYDQFDAVRSDLFRFAIEEFRDEVPDAEEEFEETRRPRQTDVAFADWFTLDRESSRGETPLETYLRERADIVPSEVLDWVRLWGETEDALYSVREVDAETGKLTLANPMTGEFREAVDYSAAAKLEPGLMIVTRLFPWPDTLHLSGDLEVFSVGLVPVSARDVIEETGIDPWEVPLTPLIIIPANLERVRLMKEGLSETVAFMTALEKIGPAAVKLEAGDESQFLPILDRYSQVIRMSLDRFGLDIDPSEQIDEFNKPLPKDKAKSWSEIGQRLSKSLERPEFIATGALSLLLAKARALEGERELRQEDFQWAEDRILENRALLDDVIKSL
;
A
#
# COMPACT_ATOMS: atom_id res chain seq x y z
N MET A 1 -2.60 -35.07 28.05
CA MET A 1 -2.47 -33.70 28.54
C MET A 1 -3.78 -33.01 28.20
N GLY A 2 -4.52 -32.57 29.21
CA GLY A 2 -5.72 -31.74 29.04
C GLY A 2 -5.35 -30.40 28.41
N GLU A 3 -6.34 -29.66 27.91
CA GLU A 3 -6.12 -28.34 27.31
C GLU A 3 -5.51 -27.35 28.31
N ASP A 4 -6.06 -27.29 29.52
CA ASP A 4 -5.53 -26.45 30.60
C ASP A 4 -4.09 -26.83 30.98
N GLU A 5 -3.76 -28.12 30.96
CA GLU A 5 -2.40 -28.61 31.21
C GLU A 5 -1.42 -28.16 30.12
N VAL A 6 -1.84 -28.05 28.85
CA VAL A 6 -1.00 -27.52 27.75
C VAL A 6 -0.81 -26.02 27.92
N ILE A 7 -1.86 -25.28 28.28
CA ILE A 7 -1.79 -23.82 28.48
C ILE A 7 -0.82 -23.50 29.62
N GLU A 8 -0.93 -24.17 30.76
CA GLU A 8 -0.03 -24.00 31.90
C GLU A 8 1.41 -24.42 31.55
N ALA A 9 1.59 -25.54 30.85
CA ALA A 9 2.92 -25.99 30.44
C ALA A 9 3.66 -24.97 29.55
N VAL A 10 2.97 -24.31 28.62
CA VAL A 10 3.58 -23.26 27.78
C VAL A 10 4.01 -22.05 28.62
N VAL A 11 3.22 -21.65 29.62
CA VAL A 11 3.57 -20.55 30.53
C VAL A 11 4.80 -20.90 31.37
N GLU A 12 4.87 -22.12 31.91
CA GLU A 12 6.03 -22.58 32.67
C GLU A 12 7.29 -22.64 31.80
N ILE A 13 7.17 -23.12 30.57
CA ILE A 13 8.29 -23.19 29.61
C ILE A 13 8.80 -21.79 29.28
N LEU A 14 7.91 -20.84 28.95
CA LEU A 14 8.32 -19.45 28.66
C LEU A 14 9.03 -18.81 29.85
N ARG A 15 8.52 -19.00 31.08
CA ARG A 15 9.17 -18.47 32.30
C ARG A 15 10.51 -19.12 32.61
N ARG A 16 10.66 -20.42 32.32
CA ARG A 16 11.89 -21.16 32.56
C ARG A 16 12.97 -20.83 31.54
N GLU A 17 12.60 -20.71 30.26
CA GLU A 17 13.55 -20.51 29.18
C GLU A 17 13.92 -19.04 28.98
N LEU A 18 13.04 -18.08 29.30
CA LEU A 18 13.22 -16.66 29.03
C LEU A 18 13.52 -15.85 30.30
N THR A 19 14.45 -16.34 31.11
CA THR A 19 14.83 -15.72 32.40
C THR A 19 15.49 -14.34 32.26
N GLU A 20 15.96 -14.01 31.05
CA GLU A 20 16.55 -12.71 30.73
C GLU A 20 15.51 -11.59 30.60
N LEU A 21 14.24 -11.93 30.37
CA LEU A 21 13.18 -10.95 30.24
C LEU A 21 12.83 -10.37 31.61
N SER A 22 12.65 -9.05 31.68
CA SER A 22 12.08 -8.40 32.86
C SER A 22 10.66 -8.91 33.13
N ASP A 23 10.16 -8.75 34.36
CA ASP A 23 8.78 -9.12 34.71
C ASP A 23 7.72 -8.45 33.81
N SER A 24 8.02 -7.25 33.32
CA SER A 24 7.17 -6.51 32.38
C SER A 24 7.16 -7.17 31.00
N GLU A 25 8.34 -7.44 30.44
CA GLU A 25 8.49 -8.10 29.13
C GLU A 25 7.92 -9.52 29.14
N MET A 26 8.21 -10.28 30.19
CA MET A 26 7.62 -11.60 30.41
C MET A 26 6.09 -11.53 30.46
N SER A 27 5.52 -10.52 31.11
CA SER A 27 4.06 -10.34 31.16
C SER A 27 3.45 -10.04 29.78
N LYS A 28 4.14 -9.25 28.94
CA LYS A 28 3.74 -8.97 27.55
C LYS A 28 3.85 -10.21 26.66
N CYS A 29 4.96 -10.93 26.73
CA CYS A 29 5.17 -12.20 26.04
C CYS A 29 4.07 -13.23 26.40
N LEU A 30 3.73 -13.37 27.68
CA LEU A 30 2.65 -14.24 28.13
C LEU A 30 1.25 -13.78 27.69
N SER A 31 1.06 -12.49 27.39
CA SER A 31 -0.22 -11.96 26.92
C SER A 31 -0.53 -12.47 25.51
N ILE A 32 0.46 -12.54 24.62
CA ILE A 32 0.35 -13.17 23.29
C ILE A 32 -0.21 -14.58 23.41
N TRP A 33 0.34 -15.39 24.32
CA TRP A 33 -0.10 -16.76 24.52
C TRP A 33 -1.52 -16.86 25.10
N ARG A 34 -1.83 -16.06 26.12
CA ARG A 34 -3.16 -16.08 26.77
C ARG A 34 -4.27 -15.65 25.82
N ASP A 35 -4.03 -14.58 25.05
CA ASP A 35 -5.00 -14.06 24.10
C ASP A 35 -5.26 -15.07 22.98
N PHE A 36 -4.21 -15.73 22.49
CA PHE A 36 -4.35 -16.80 21.52
C PHE A 36 -5.09 -18.03 22.09
N SER A 37 -4.68 -18.55 23.25
CA SER A 37 -5.27 -19.75 23.84
C SER A 37 -6.73 -19.55 24.28
N SER A 38 -7.15 -18.30 24.52
CA SER A 38 -8.56 -17.97 24.82
C SER A 38 -9.48 -18.07 23.59
N LYS A 39 -8.93 -17.98 22.37
CA LYS A 39 -9.67 -17.92 21.10
C LYS A 39 -9.62 -19.23 20.30
N ARG A 40 -8.71 -20.15 20.64
CA ARG A 40 -8.49 -21.37 19.86
C ARG A 40 -8.18 -22.57 20.76
N GLU A 41 -8.73 -23.73 20.42
CA GLU A 41 -8.38 -24.99 21.09
C GLU A 41 -6.91 -25.37 20.82
N VAL A 42 -6.11 -25.54 21.87
CA VAL A 42 -4.68 -25.88 21.82
C VAL A 42 -4.40 -27.34 22.21
N GLY A 43 -5.38 -28.02 22.83
CA GLY A 43 -5.25 -29.38 23.39
C GLY A 43 -4.93 -30.50 22.38
N ARG A 44 -5.03 -30.26 21.06
CA ARG A 44 -4.66 -31.24 20.02
C ARG A 44 -3.15 -31.30 19.73
N SER A 45 -2.38 -30.32 20.19
CA SER A 45 -0.92 -30.28 19.97
C SER A 45 -0.18 -30.95 21.12
N ARG A 46 0.59 -32.00 20.85
CA ARG A 46 1.28 -32.81 21.89
C ARG A 46 2.58 -32.21 22.43
N LYS A 47 2.99 -31.02 21.99
CA LYS A 47 4.28 -30.39 22.35
C LYS A 47 4.11 -28.91 22.71
N PRO A 48 3.95 -28.60 24.01
CA PRO A 48 3.91 -27.23 24.53
C PRO A 48 5.13 -26.40 24.10
N GLU A 49 6.30 -27.02 23.97
CA GLU A 49 7.56 -26.38 23.58
C GLU A 49 7.46 -25.70 22.20
N THR A 50 6.65 -26.27 21.28
CA THR A 50 6.47 -25.69 19.93
C THR A 50 5.65 -24.40 19.98
N TRP A 51 4.69 -24.32 20.90
CA TRP A 51 3.91 -23.10 21.11
C TRP A 51 4.73 -22.03 21.83
N ALA A 52 5.50 -22.43 22.85
CA ALA A 52 6.42 -21.53 23.54
C ALA A 52 7.45 -20.93 22.57
N ALA A 53 8.05 -21.75 21.68
CA ALA A 53 8.99 -21.28 20.66
C ALA A 53 8.36 -20.27 19.69
N ALA A 54 7.11 -20.50 19.27
CA ALA A 54 6.41 -19.60 18.35
C ALA A 54 6.04 -18.27 19.02
N VAL A 55 5.61 -18.30 20.28
CA VAL A 55 5.31 -17.10 21.07
C VAL A 55 6.59 -16.30 21.32
N TYR A 56 7.69 -16.97 21.70
CA TYR A 56 8.99 -16.33 21.87
C TYR A 56 9.49 -15.68 20.57
N TYR A 57 9.42 -16.41 19.45
CA TYR A 57 9.82 -15.86 18.16
C TYR A 57 9.02 -14.59 17.82
N LEU A 58 7.70 -14.62 17.96
CA LEU A 58 6.84 -13.45 17.72
C LEU A 58 7.17 -12.29 18.67
N PHE A 59 7.40 -12.57 19.95
CA PHE A 59 7.74 -11.55 20.92
C PHE A 59 9.08 -10.86 20.63
N MET A 60 10.09 -11.63 20.20
CA MET A 60 11.42 -11.09 19.86
C MET A 60 11.45 -10.40 18.49
N ASP A 61 10.67 -10.89 17.52
CA ASP A 61 10.49 -10.26 16.20
C ASP A 61 9.87 -8.86 16.32
N GLN A 62 9.10 -8.61 17.39
CA GLN A 62 8.54 -7.29 17.73
C GLN A 62 9.44 -6.38 18.57
N SER A 63 10.60 -6.87 19.03
CA SER A 63 11.57 -6.03 19.75
C SER A 63 12.44 -5.29 18.73
N GLN A 64 12.18 -3.99 18.54
CA GLN A 64 12.95 -3.14 17.63
C GLN A 64 14.38 -2.83 18.14
N VAL A 65 14.78 -3.27 19.34
CA VAL A 65 16.00 -2.77 20.03
C VAL A 65 17.04 -3.85 20.37
N SER A 66 16.74 -5.15 20.26
CA SER A 66 17.82 -6.15 20.38
C SER A 66 18.56 -6.29 19.05
N CYS A 67 19.82 -5.83 19.01
CA CYS A 67 20.76 -6.10 17.90
C CYS A 67 21.00 -7.60 17.61
N ASP A 68 20.33 -8.50 18.33
CA ASP A 68 20.27 -9.92 18.04
C ASP A 68 18.83 -10.27 17.61
N ARG A 69 18.51 -10.08 16.32
CA ARG A 69 17.26 -10.60 15.75
C ARG A 69 17.28 -12.12 15.85
N VAL A 70 16.41 -12.68 16.71
CA VAL A 70 16.30 -14.12 16.87
C VAL A 70 15.66 -14.72 15.62
N THR A 71 16.44 -15.47 14.86
CA THR A 71 15.95 -16.20 13.70
C THR A 71 15.00 -17.33 14.13
N LEU A 72 14.15 -17.77 13.19
CA LEU A 72 13.31 -18.96 13.39
C LEU A 72 14.14 -20.22 13.72
N GLU A 73 15.40 -20.27 13.26
CA GLU A 73 16.34 -21.36 13.56
C GLU A 73 16.73 -21.32 15.03
N GLU A 74 17.15 -20.17 15.54
CA GLU A 74 17.56 -19.97 16.93
C GLU A 74 16.41 -20.15 17.91
N ALA A 75 15.20 -19.68 17.58
CA ALA A 75 14.00 -19.95 18.37
C ALA A 75 13.64 -21.44 18.40
N ALA A 76 13.84 -22.16 17.29
CA ALA A 76 13.59 -23.59 17.24
C ALA A 76 14.62 -24.40 18.03
N GLU A 77 15.91 -24.03 17.92
CA GLU A 77 17.01 -24.63 18.67
C GLU A 77 16.85 -24.42 20.17
N ARG A 78 16.55 -23.19 20.59
CA ARG A 78 16.39 -22.81 22.00
C ARG A 78 15.33 -23.65 22.72
N PHE A 79 14.24 -23.98 22.04
CA PHE A 79 13.15 -24.77 22.60
C PHE A 79 13.18 -26.26 22.18
N GLY A 80 14.22 -26.71 21.47
CA GLY A 80 14.41 -28.10 21.07
C GLY A 80 13.34 -28.64 20.12
N VAL A 81 12.84 -27.81 19.21
CA VAL A 81 11.74 -28.13 18.26
C VAL A 81 12.17 -27.89 16.81
N SER A 82 11.35 -28.33 15.83
CA SER A 82 11.69 -28.09 14.42
C SER A 82 11.23 -26.71 13.96
N LYS A 83 12.08 -26.03 13.18
CA LYS A 83 11.79 -24.74 12.53
C LYS A 83 10.43 -24.73 11.81
N SER A 84 10.14 -25.78 11.05
CA SER A 84 8.86 -25.95 10.33
C SER A 84 7.65 -26.01 11.26
N SER A 85 7.81 -26.56 12.47
CA SER A 85 6.74 -26.63 13.46
C SER A 85 6.53 -25.27 14.13
N VAL A 86 7.61 -24.54 14.41
CA VAL A 86 7.56 -23.16 14.95
C VAL A 86 6.87 -22.23 13.96
N GLN A 87 7.31 -22.22 12.69
CA GLN A 87 6.74 -21.37 11.65
C GLN A 87 5.25 -21.68 11.38
N ARG A 88 4.85 -22.95 11.46
CA ARG A 88 3.45 -23.33 11.33
C ARG A 88 2.62 -22.76 12.48
N ARG A 89 3.09 -22.87 13.72
CA ARG A 89 2.39 -22.36 14.91
C ARG A 89 2.40 -20.83 14.98
N GLN A 90 3.47 -20.19 14.52
CA GLN A 90 3.55 -18.74 14.35
C GLN A 90 2.45 -18.23 13.41
N ARG A 91 2.31 -18.81 12.21
CA ARG A 91 1.24 -18.44 11.27
C ARG A 91 -0.14 -18.64 11.88
N GLU A 92 -0.35 -19.74 12.59
CA GLU A 92 -1.60 -20.02 13.30
C GLU A 92 -1.94 -18.95 14.36
N ILE A 93 -0.95 -18.37 15.02
CA ILE A 93 -1.12 -17.25 15.97
C ILE A 93 -1.41 -15.94 15.22
N LEU A 94 -0.67 -15.65 14.14
CA LEU A 94 -0.83 -14.43 13.34
C LEU A 94 -2.18 -14.34 12.61
N GLU A 95 -2.64 -15.43 12.01
CA GLU A 95 -3.93 -15.50 11.30
C GLU A 95 -5.11 -15.09 12.18
N LEU A 96 -5.04 -15.38 13.48
CA LEU A 96 -6.09 -15.08 14.48
C LEU A 96 -5.93 -13.71 15.15
N MET A 97 -4.77 -13.07 15.01
CA MET A 97 -4.44 -11.79 15.67
C MET A 97 -4.27 -10.64 14.66
N THR A 98 -4.79 -10.82 13.44
CA THR A 98 -4.74 -9.94 12.25
C THR A 98 -5.24 -8.50 12.43
N VAL A 99 -5.72 -8.12 13.63
CA VAL A 99 -6.20 -6.76 13.93
C VAL A 99 -5.58 -6.19 15.21
N GLY A 100 -4.84 -6.98 16.01
CA GLY A 100 -4.44 -6.58 17.37
C GLY A 100 -2.94 -6.46 17.63
N PHE A 101 -2.07 -6.90 16.72
CA PHE A 101 -0.62 -7.00 17.01
C PHE A 101 0.14 -5.67 17.03
N LEU A 102 -0.52 -4.57 16.61
CA LEU A 102 -0.03 -3.19 16.65
C LEU A 102 -0.36 -2.43 17.95
N GLU A 103 -1.10 -3.05 18.88
CA GLU A 103 -1.26 -2.46 20.22
C GLU A 103 0.06 -2.66 21.00
N GLY A 104 0.67 -1.59 21.53
CA GLY A 104 1.92 -1.61 22.34
C GLY A 104 1.92 -2.53 23.59
N ARG A 105 0.84 -3.28 23.81
CA ARG A 105 0.67 -4.34 24.82
C ARG A 105 1.54 -5.57 24.57
N TYR A 106 2.03 -5.81 23.34
CA TYR A 106 2.85 -6.99 23.00
C TYR A 106 4.34 -6.68 22.78
N SER A 107 4.74 -5.41 22.69
CA SER A 107 6.12 -5.00 22.36
C SER A 107 7.03 -4.88 23.59
N PRO A 108 8.28 -5.40 23.57
CA PRO A 108 9.27 -5.22 24.64
C PRO A 108 9.73 -3.75 24.70
N GLY A 109 9.75 -3.12 25.88
CA GLY A 109 10.07 -1.69 26.02
C GLY A 109 11.56 -1.40 26.25
N GLU A 110 12.15 -0.56 25.37
CA GLU A 110 13.39 0.25 25.42
C GLU A 110 14.72 -0.30 26.02
N SER A 111 15.84 -0.03 25.32
CA SER A 111 17.20 0.08 25.90
C SER A 111 18.22 0.83 25.01
N SER A 112 18.18 2.17 25.03
CA SER A 112 19.10 3.11 24.34
C SER A 112 20.52 3.21 24.96
N LYS A 113 21.25 2.11 25.16
CA LYS A 113 22.52 2.17 25.95
C LYS A 113 23.80 1.55 25.39
N ARG A 114 23.88 1.17 24.11
CA ARG A 114 25.09 0.44 23.61
C ARG A 114 25.79 0.95 22.33
N MET A 115 25.36 2.04 21.70
CA MET A 115 25.97 2.46 20.41
C MET A 115 27.00 3.60 20.50
N ALA A 116 27.43 3.98 21.70
CA ALA A 116 28.45 5.02 21.88
C ALA A 116 29.86 4.41 22.00
N GLU A 117 30.39 3.72 20.99
CA GLU A 117 31.81 3.33 21.00
C GLU A 117 32.32 2.97 19.57
N THR A 118 33.21 3.83 19.03
CA THR A 118 34.16 3.65 17.89
C THR A 118 33.59 3.82 16.46
N GLY A 119 34.15 4.57 15.48
CA GLY A 119 35.34 5.42 15.31
C GLY A 119 35.85 5.40 13.83
N HIS A 120 35.78 6.52 13.11
CA HIS A 120 36.23 6.87 11.71
C HIS A 120 37.78 6.87 11.48
N PRO A 121 38.42 7.27 10.33
CA PRO A 121 38.02 7.60 8.91
C PRO A 121 39.08 7.21 7.79
N ASP A 122 38.87 7.76 6.56
CA ASP A 122 39.82 8.19 5.48
C ASP A 122 39.78 7.35 4.17
N GLU A 123 39.74 7.86 2.91
CA GLU A 123 39.49 9.13 2.20
C GLU A 123 39.41 8.76 0.68
N PRO A 124 38.98 9.64 -0.26
CA PRO A 124 38.19 9.25 -1.45
C PRO A 124 38.96 9.36 -2.78
N SER A 125 38.32 8.93 -3.88
CA SER A 125 38.09 9.76 -5.09
C SER A 125 37.64 8.95 -6.31
N ALA A 126 36.84 9.64 -7.13
CA ALA A 126 36.50 9.43 -8.55
C ALA A 126 35.20 8.66 -8.83
N VAL A 127 34.15 9.44 -9.13
CA VAL A 127 32.94 9.02 -9.84
C VAL A 127 33.30 8.39 -11.19
N PRO A 128 32.80 7.20 -11.52
CA PRO A 128 32.70 6.79 -12.91
C PRO A 128 31.26 6.40 -13.28
N GLU A 129 30.79 7.01 -14.37
CA GLU A 129 29.73 6.50 -15.22
C GLU A 129 30.00 5.02 -15.58
N ARG A 130 29.28 4.08 -14.94
CA ARG A 130 28.94 2.72 -15.42
C ARG A 130 28.17 1.97 -14.35
N LEU A 131 26.84 1.98 -14.44
CA LEU A 131 25.98 1.08 -13.67
C LEU A 131 25.85 -0.24 -14.43
N THR A 132 26.71 -1.21 -14.11
CA THR A 132 26.44 -2.65 -14.27
C THR A 132 27.48 -3.44 -13.47
N GLU A 133 27.10 -3.96 -12.31
CA GLU A 133 27.40 -5.31 -11.79
C GLU A 133 26.72 -5.47 -10.40
N GLU A 134 26.65 -6.70 -9.90
CA GLU A 134 25.89 -7.11 -8.70
C GLU A 134 26.04 -6.17 -7.51
N VAL A 135 24.91 -5.89 -6.84
CA VAL A 135 24.81 -4.99 -5.69
C VAL A 135 25.60 -5.58 -4.52
N GLU A 136 26.66 -4.89 -4.10
CA GLU A 136 27.43 -5.26 -2.93
C GLU A 136 26.62 -4.94 -1.68
N LYS A 137 26.16 -5.99 -0.98
CA LYS A 137 25.41 -5.92 0.29
C LYS A 137 26.00 -4.91 1.30
N ASP A 138 27.32 -4.73 1.29
CA ASP A 138 28.05 -3.81 2.15
C ASP A 138 27.69 -2.32 1.89
N LEU A 139 27.25 -1.94 0.68
CA LEU A 139 26.78 -0.59 0.35
C LEU A 139 25.34 -0.35 0.82
N TYR A 140 24.48 -1.38 0.77
CA TYR A 140 23.13 -1.34 1.34
C TYR A 140 23.18 -1.17 2.86
N ASP A 141 24.07 -1.92 3.53
CA ASP A 141 24.25 -1.82 4.99
C ASP A 141 24.75 -0.42 5.40
N GLN A 142 25.56 0.24 4.56
CA GLN A 142 25.99 1.64 4.78
C GLN A 142 24.84 2.64 4.63
N PHE A 143 23.96 2.45 3.63
CA PHE A 143 22.75 3.25 3.48
C PHE A 143 21.86 3.15 4.73
N ASP A 144 21.57 1.92 5.16
CA ASP A 144 20.68 1.67 6.31
C ASP A 144 21.25 2.26 7.62
N ALA A 145 22.57 2.27 7.77
CA ALA A 145 23.26 2.90 8.90
C ALA A 145 23.11 4.43 8.91
N VAL A 146 23.26 5.09 7.75
CA VAL A 146 23.10 6.55 7.61
C VAL A 146 21.66 6.97 7.86
N ARG A 147 20.70 6.23 7.30
CA ARG A 147 19.27 6.39 7.60
C ARG A 147 18.97 6.36 9.08
N SER A 148 19.47 5.34 9.76
CA SER A 148 19.25 5.15 11.19
C SER A 148 19.86 6.28 12.04
N ASP A 149 21.06 6.77 11.67
CA ASP A 149 21.70 7.88 12.36
C ASP A 149 20.94 9.21 12.16
N LEU A 150 20.49 9.48 10.93
CA LEU A 150 19.73 10.68 10.59
C LEU A 150 18.40 10.73 11.36
N PHE A 151 17.63 9.62 11.38
CA PHE A 151 16.39 9.58 12.14
C PHE A 151 16.62 9.73 13.65
N ARG A 152 17.64 9.05 14.19
CA ARG A 152 18.01 9.20 15.60
C ARG A 152 18.37 10.65 15.94
N PHE A 153 19.15 11.31 15.10
CA PHE A 153 19.49 12.73 15.28
C PHE A 153 18.23 13.59 15.31
N ALA A 154 17.30 13.40 14.37
CA ALA A 154 16.07 14.17 14.31
C ALA A 154 15.24 14.02 15.60
N ILE A 155 15.07 12.80 16.11
CA ILE A 155 14.36 12.54 17.37
C ILE A 155 15.09 13.12 18.59
N GLU A 156 16.42 13.13 18.59
CA GLU A 156 17.20 13.69 19.69
C GLU A 156 17.16 15.22 19.72
N GLU A 157 17.33 15.87 18.58
CA GLU A 157 17.42 17.33 18.45
C GLU A 157 16.02 18.00 18.50
N PHE A 158 14.99 17.33 17.97
CA PHE A 158 13.62 17.85 17.90
C PHE A 158 12.63 17.06 18.77
N ARG A 159 13.14 16.42 19.84
CA ARG A 159 12.33 15.58 20.76
C ARG A 159 11.02 16.21 21.21
N ASP A 160 11.07 17.49 21.56
CA ASP A 160 9.92 18.20 22.11
C ASP A 160 8.82 18.45 21.06
N GLU A 161 9.16 18.34 19.77
CA GLU A 161 8.22 18.49 18.64
C GLU A 161 7.64 17.16 18.16
N VAL A 162 8.18 16.01 18.61
CA VAL A 162 7.74 14.67 18.18
C VAL A 162 6.26 14.42 18.47
N PRO A 163 5.71 14.72 19.66
CA PRO A 163 4.28 14.47 19.92
C PRO A 163 3.35 15.27 19.00
N ASP A 164 3.69 16.55 18.77
CA ASP A 164 2.93 17.41 17.86
C ASP A 164 3.07 16.92 16.40
N ALA A 165 4.24 16.39 16.04
CA ALA A 165 4.49 15.82 14.73
C ALA A 165 3.74 14.50 14.51
N GLU A 166 3.65 13.62 15.51
CA GLU A 166 2.87 12.38 15.44
C GLU A 166 1.37 12.70 15.26
N GLU A 167 0.84 13.65 16.03
CA GLU A 167 -0.54 14.13 15.87
C GLU A 167 -0.77 14.72 14.47
N GLU A 168 0.15 15.57 14.00
CA GLU A 168 0.12 16.13 12.65
C GLU A 168 0.14 15.05 11.55
N PHE A 169 0.96 14.00 11.72
CA PHE A 169 1.10 12.91 10.76
C PHE A 169 -0.15 12.03 10.68
N GLU A 170 -0.77 11.71 11.81
CA GLU A 170 -2.03 10.96 11.88
C GLU A 170 -3.21 11.77 11.30
N GLU A 171 -3.28 13.07 11.61
CA GLU A 171 -4.33 13.96 11.12
C GLU A 171 -4.23 14.20 9.60
N THR A 172 -3.02 14.33 9.06
CA THR A 172 -2.81 14.59 7.62
C THR A 172 -3.05 13.37 6.73
N ARG A 173 -3.25 12.17 7.29
CA ARG A 173 -3.57 10.92 6.54
C ARG A 173 -2.71 10.74 5.30
N ARG A 174 -1.39 10.77 5.52
CA ARG A 174 -0.35 10.62 4.50
C ARG A 174 -0.51 9.31 3.70
N PRO A 175 -0.02 9.27 2.44
CA PRO A 175 -0.16 8.12 1.54
C PRO A 175 0.35 6.79 2.10
N ARG A 176 1.38 6.83 2.96
CA ARG A 176 1.84 5.73 3.80
C ARG A 176 1.54 6.07 5.27
N GLN A 177 0.94 5.14 6.01
CA GLN A 177 0.57 5.30 7.42
C GLN A 177 1.34 4.30 8.28
N THR A 178 2.66 4.41 8.22
CA THR A 178 3.59 3.51 8.91
C THR A 178 4.61 4.31 9.72
N ASP A 179 5.22 3.69 10.72
CA ASP A 179 6.27 4.31 11.54
C ASP A 179 7.46 4.79 10.69
N VAL A 180 7.76 4.08 9.61
CA VAL A 180 8.86 4.41 8.70
C VAL A 180 8.49 5.59 7.81
N ALA A 181 7.24 5.69 7.37
CA ALA A 181 6.75 6.87 6.66
C ALA A 181 6.70 8.11 7.57
N PHE A 182 6.37 7.94 8.85
CA PHE A 182 6.50 9.00 9.85
C PHE A 182 7.96 9.43 9.99
N ALA A 183 8.90 8.48 10.12
CA ALA A 183 10.32 8.77 10.24
C ALA A 183 10.86 9.54 9.03
N ASP A 184 10.53 9.09 7.81
CA ASP A 184 10.88 9.76 6.56
C ASP A 184 10.32 11.18 6.53
N TRP A 185 9.02 11.36 6.79
CA TRP A 185 8.37 12.67 6.76
C TRP A 185 8.92 13.62 7.83
N PHE A 186 9.02 13.16 9.07
CA PHE A 186 9.49 13.97 10.19
C PHE A 186 10.92 14.46 9.94
N THR A 187 11.76 13.62 9.36
CA THR A 187 13.18 13.91 9.22
C THR A 187 13.50 14.73 7.96
N LEU A 188 12.82 14.44 6.85
CA LEU A 188 13.15 14.98 5.54
C LEU A 188 12.26 16.17 5.16
N ASP A 189 10.98 16.15 5.54
CA ASP A 189 9.96 17.03 4.96
C ASP A 189 9.39 18.05 5.93
N ARG A 190 9.29 17.69 7.22
CA ARG A 190 8.66 18.53 8.22
C ARG A 190 9.59 19.68 8.60
N GLU A 191 9.16 20.92 8.33
CA GLU A 191 9.81 22.10 8.91
C GLU A 191 9.61 22.10 10.42
N SER A 192 10.72 22.23 11.16
CA SER A 192 10.67 22.39 12.60
C SER A 192 10.15 23.78 12.98
N SER A 193 9.92 23.98 14.29
CA SER A 193 9.63 25.31 14.85
C SER A 193 10.71 26.38 14.53
N ARG A 194 11.91 25.95 14.11
CA ARG A 194 13.05 26.81 13.74
C ARG A 194 13.01 27.24 12.26
N GLY A 195 12.07 26.73 11.47
CA GLY A 195 11.95 27.03 10.03
C GLY A 195 13.00 26.33 9.16
N GLU A 196 13.62 25.27 9.68
CA GLU A 196 14.51 24.36 8.96
C GLU A 196 14.07 22.92 9.20
N THR A 197 14.31 22.01 8.26
CA THR A 197 14.03 20.57 8.45
C THR A 197 15.09 19.93 9.33
N PRO A 198 14.79 18.80 10.00
CA PRO A 198 15.81 18.05 10.75
C PRO A 198 16.99 17.62 9.87
N LEU A 199 16.75 17.32 8.59
CA LEU A 199 17.80 17.08 7.61
C LEU A 199 18.72 18.29 7.41
N GLU A 200 18.18 19.50 7.23
CA GLU A 200 19.00 20.71 7.05
C GLU A 200 19.90 20.96 8.27
N THR A 201 19.36 20.69 9.46
CA THR A 201 20.10 20.76 10.73
C THR A 201 21.19 19.69 10.78
N TYR A 202 20.86 18.46 10.39
CA TYR A 202 21.80 17.33 10.31
C TYR A 202 22.97 17.63 9.38
N LEU A 203 22.68 18.11 8.16
CA LEU A 203 23.70 18.46 7.16
C LEU A 203 24.64 19.56 7.67
N ARG A 204 24.12 20.51 8.47
CA ARG A 204 24.92 21.58 9.06
C ARG A 204 25.81 21.09 10.21
N GLU A 205 25.27 20.27 11.11
CA GLU A 205 25.95 19.87 12.35
C GLU A 205 26.85 18.65 12.19
N ARG A 206 26.56 17.81 11.19
CA ARG A 206 27.35 16.61 10.88
C ARG A 206 28.35 16.81 9.74
N ALA A 207 28.44 18.03 9.18
CA ALA A 207 29.38 18.39 8.11
C ALA A 207 30.83 18.00 8.38
N ASP A 208 31.28 18.08 9.64
CA ASP A 208 32.65 17.78 10.05
C ASP A 208 32.89 16.31 10.45
N ILE A 209 31.81 15.52 10.56
CA ILE A 209 31.85 14.16 11.11
C ILE A 209 31.55 13.12 10.03
N VAL A 210 30.61 13.41 9.13
CA VAL A 210 30.18 12.49 8.08
C VAL A 210 30.93 12.82 6.79
N PRO A 211 31.42 11.84 6.01
CA PRO A 211 32.09 12.09 4.75
C PRO A 211 31.23 12.95 3.81
N SER A 212 31.86 13.93 3.14
CA SER A 212 31.14 14.88 2.28
C SER A 212 30.35 14.19 1.16
N GLU A 213 30.86 13.10 0.61
CA GLU A 213 30.17 12.30 -0.40
C GLU A 213 28.87 11.69 0.14
N VAL A 214 28.86 11.22 1.40
CA VAL A 214 27.66 10.70 2.06
C VAL A 214 26.66 11.82 2.33
N LEU A 215 27.12 13.00 2.74
CA LEU A 215 26.26 14.16 2.96
C LEU A 215 25.62 14.67 1.66
N ASP A 216 26.29 14.53 0.52
CA ASP A 216 25.70 14.85 -0.77
C ASP A 216 24.57 13.89 -1.13
N TRP A 217 24.71 12.59 -0.86
CA TRP A 217 23.60 11.64 -1.02
C TRP A 217 22.46 11.92 -0.04
N VAL A 218 22.76 12.19 1.23
CA VAL A 218 21.74 12.54 2.23
C VAL A 218 21.02 13.83 1.86
N ARG A 219 21.70 14.81 1.26
CA ARG A 219 21.07 16.00 0.68
C ARG A 219 20.13 15.63 -0.48
N LEU A 220 20.59 14.79 -1.41
CA LEU A 220 19.75 14.29 -2.51
C LEU A 220 18.54 13.49 -2.00
N TRP A 221 18.65 12.86 -0.83
CA TRP A 221 17.51 12.19 -0.18
C TRP A 221 16.43 13.17 0.25
N GLY A 222 16.81 14.28 0.86
CA GLY A 222 15.88 15.35 1.23
C GLY A 222 15.13 15.96 0.04
N GLU A 223 15.67 15.76 -1.17
CA GLU A 223 15.05 16.21 -2.40
C GLU A 223 14.08 15.16 -2.99
N THR A 224 13.97 13.96 -2.42
CA THR A 224 13.03 12.92 -2.87
C THR A 224 11.75 12.90 -2.05
N GLU A 225 10.67 12.37 -2.61
CA GLU A 225 9.35 12.31 -1.99
C GLU A 225 8.72 10.93 -2.11
N ASP A 226 7.68 10.67 -1.31
CA ASP A 226 6.82 9.52 -1.51
C ASP A 226 6.12 9.58 -2.85
N ALA A 227 6.21 8.49 -3.60
CA ALA A 227 5.59 8.37 -4.90
C ALA A 227 4.91 7.01 -5.08
N LEU A 228 3.85 7.02 -5.88
CA LEU A 228 3.17 5.82 -6.32
C LEU A 228 4.01 5.16 -7.41
N TYR A 229 4.15 3.84 -7.34
CA TYR A 229 4.85 3.02 -8.31
C TYR A 229 4.02 1.78 -8.64
N SER A 230 4.00 1.40 -9.91
CA SER A 230 3.58 0.07 -10.32
C SER A 230 4.79 -0.84 -10.30
N VAL A 231 4.72 -1.92 -9.52
CA VAL A 231 5.73 -2.97 -9.54
C VAL A 231 5.68 -3.68 -10.89
N ARG A 232 6.79 -3.73 -11.62
CA ARG A 232 6.89 -4.34 -12.95
C ARG A 232 7.60 -5.68 -12.91
N GLU A 233 8.71 -5.73 -12.20
CA GLU A 233 9.50 -6.95 -12.03
C GLU A 233 10.04 -7.00 -10.60
N VAL A 234 10.17 -8.21 -10.07
CA VAL A 234 10.70 -8.47 -8.73
C VAL A 234 11.65 -9.65 -8.82
N ASP A 235 12.87 -9.46 -8.34
CA ASP A 235 13.83 -10.52 -8.10
C ASP A 235 14.10 -10.61 -6.60
N ALA A 236 13.45 -11.58 -5.96
CA ALA A 236 13.55 -11.80 -4.52
C ALA A 236 14.92 -12.34 -4.08
N GLU A 237 15.71 -12.93 -4.98
CA GLU A 237 17.05 -13.44 -4.64
C GLU A 237 18.06 -12.28 -4.58
N THR A 238 17.92 -11.31 -5.48
CA THR A 238 18.84 -10.16 -5.56
C THR A 238 18.30 -8.89 -4.92
N GLY A 239 17.03 -8.86 -4.50
CA GLY A 239 16.36 -7.70 -3.94
C GLY A 239 15.94 -6.66 -4.98
N LYS A 240 16.14 -6.93 -6.27
CA LYS A 240 15.88 -5.97 -7.34
C LYS A 240 14.40 -5.81 -7.63
N LEU A 241 14.00 -4.57 -7.85
CA LEU A 241 12.67 -4.14 -8.21
C LEU A 241 12.74 -3.28 -9.47
N THR A 242 11.95 -3.62 -10.47
CA THR A 242 11.68 -2.69 -11.57
C THR A 242 10.37 -2.00 -11.25
N LEU A 243 10.43 -0.71 -10.99
CA LEU A 243 9.28 0.13 -10.65
C LEU A 243 8.98 1.05 -11.83
N ALA A 244 7.71 1.14 -12.23
CA ALA A 244 7.26 2.16 -13.15
C ALA A 244 6.52 3.21 -12.35
N ASN A 245 6.97 4.45 -12.39
CA ASN A 245 6.14 5.53 -11.93
C ASN A 245 4.92 5.59 -12.87
N PRO A 246 3.71 5.24 -12.41
CA PRO A 246 2.54 5.20 -13.27
C PRO A 246 2.30 6.58 -13.85
N MET A 247 2.69 7.64 -13.11
CA MET A 247 2.59 9.09 -13.30
C MET A 247 3.50 9.59 -14.43
N THR A 248 4.78 9.25 -14.42
CA THR A 248 5.73 9.78 -15.43
C THR A 248 6.05 8.81 -16.55
N GLY A 249 5.63 7.54 -16.43
CA GLY A 249 6.06 6.45 -17.30
C GLY A 249 7.54 6.10 -17.16
N GLU A 250 8.25 6.76 -16.23
CA GLU A 250 9.67 6.55 -15.99
C GLU A 250 9.88 5.23 -15.26
N PHE A 251 10.78 4.42 -15.80
CA PHE A 251 11.22 3.20 -15.16
C PHE A 251 12.37 3.52 -14.21
N ARG A 252 12.27 2.98 -13.00
CA ARG A 252 13.24 3.10 -11.93
C ARG A 252 13.62 1.70 -11.51
N GLU A 253 14.88 1.36 -11.65
CA GLU A 253 15.42 0.18 -11.00
C GLU A 253 15.73 0.55 -9.56
N ALA A 254 15.22 -0.23 -8.63
CA ALA A 254 15.45 -0.05 -7.21
C ALA A 254 15.84 -1.38 -6.56
N VAL A 255 16.41 -1.31 -5.37
CA VAL A 255 16.76 -2.48 -4.57
C VAL A 255 16.14 -2.35 -3.19
N ASP A 256 15.43 -3.40 -2.78
CA ASP A 256 15.03 -3.62 -1.40
C ASP A 256 14.71 -5.11 -1.18
N TYR A 257 15.51 -5.77 -0.33
CA TYR A 257 15.39 -7.20 -0.06
C TYR A 257 14.11 -7.56 0.73
N SER A 258 13.60 -6.66 1.57
CA SER A 258 12.39 -6.88 2.38
C SER A 258 11.13 -6.75 1.52
N ALA A 259 11.10 -5.74 0.65
CA ALA A 259 10.04 -5.47 -0.30
C ALA A 259 10.02 -6.53 -1.40
N ALA A 260 11.17 -6.87 -2.00
CA ALA A 260 11.23 -7.89 -3.04
C ALA A 260 10.79 -9.28 -2.56
N ALA A 261 10.95 -9.59 -1.28
CA ALA A 261 10.43 -10.82 -0.69
C ALA A 261 8.89 -10.85 -0.50
N LYS A 262 8.22 -9.69 -0.64
CA LYS A 262 6.79 -9.49 -0.33
C LYS A 262 5.98 -8.94 -1.51
N LEU A 263 6.63 -8.38 -2.53
CA LEU A 263 6.00 -7.75 -3.69
C LEU A 263 5.86 -8.71 -4.86
N GLU A 264 4.81 -8.48 -5.64
CA GLU A 264 4.56 -9.15 -6.90
C GLU A 264 4.37 -8.10 -8.00
N PRO A 265 4.76 -8.39 -9.26
CA PRO A 265 4.43 -7.55 -10.40
C PRO A 265 2.93 -7.23 -10.49
N GLY A 266 2.61 -5.98 -10.85
CA GLY A 266 1.25 -5.48 -11.01
C GLY A 266 0.67 -4.83 -9.76
N LEU A 267 1.31 -5.01 -8.59
CA LEU A 267 0.95 -4.26 -7.39
C LEU A 267 1.26 -2.77 -7.57
N MET A 268 0.40 -1.93 -7.04
CA MET A 268 0.72 -0.52 -6.85
C MET A 268 1.31 -0.37 -5.46
N ILE A 269 2.38 0.38 -5.33
CA ILE A 269 3.01 0.63 -4.04
C ILE A 269 3.21 2.13 -3.90
N VAL A 270 3.08 2.68 -2.70
CA VAL A 270 3.64 4.00 -2.40
C VAL A 270 4.90 3.78 -1.58
N THR A 271 5.98 4.42 -1.99
CA THR A 271 7.25 4.42 -1.29
C THR A 271 8.09 5.63 -1.73
N ARG A 272 9.13 5.96 -0.99
CA ARG A 272 10.12 6.98 -1.35
C ARG A 272 11.34 6.28 -1.93
N LEU A 273 11.71 6.62 -3.16
CA LEU A 273 12.95 6.14 -3.77
C LEU A 273 14.09 7.10 -3.49
N PHE A 274 15.23 6.54 -3.14
CA PHE A 274 16.40 7.27 -2.70
C PHE A 274 17.61 6.94 -3.58
N PRO A 275 18.31 7.94 -4.16
CA PRO A 275 19.52 7.70 -4.93
C PRO A 275 20.73 7.42 -4.04
N TRP A 276 21.38 6.28 -4.28
CA TRP A 276 22.65 5.87 -3.67
C TRP A 276 23.70 5.62 -4.77
N PRO A 277 25.01 5.53 -4.45
CA PRO A 277 26.07 5.41 -5.46
C PRO A 277 25.88 4.30 -6.51
N ASP A 278 25.20 3.22 -6.15
CA ASP A 278 25.02 2.02 -6.96
C ASP A 278 23.67 1.96 -7.68
N THR A 279 22.58 2.39 -7.04
CA THR A 279 21.22 2.34 -7.60
C THR A 279 20.24 3.14 -6.73
N LEU A 280 18.94 3.05 -7.02
CA LEU A 280 17.90 3.55 -6.13
C LEU A 280 17.58 2.52 -5.06
N HIS A 281 17.35 2.98 -3.84
CA HIS A 281 16.89 2.15 -2.73
C HIS A 281 15.54 2.66 -2.24
N LEU A 282 14.77 1.80 -1.59
CA LEU A 282 13.58 2.25 -0.88
C LEU A 282 14.03 2.94 0.42
N SER A 283 13.45 4.10 0.72
CA SER A 283 13.66 4.85 1.98
C SER A 283 13.25 4.04 3.22
N GLY A 284 12.53 2.92 3.00
CA GLY A 284 12.19 1.95 4.00
C GLY A 284 11.02 1.08 3.59
N ASP A 285 9.88 1.22 4.26
CA ASP A 285 8.70 0.42 3.93
C ASP A 285 7.87 0.98 2.77
N LEU A 286 6.76 0.32 2.52
CA LEU A 286 5.88 0.63 1.40
C LEU A 286 4.44 0.31 1.79
N GLU A 287 3.52 1.07 1.23
CA GLU A 287 2.09 0.78 1.30
C GLU A 287 1.67 0.09 0.00
N VAL A 288 1.09 -1.11 0.07
CA VAL A 288 0.66 -1.85 -1.13
C VAL A 288 -0.81 -1.57 -1.43
N PHE A 289 -1.06 -0.92 -2.56
CA PHE A 289 -2.39 -0.73 -3.13
C PHE A 289 -2.69 -1.80 -4.17
N SER A 290 -3.77 -2.55 -3.97
CA SER A 290 -4.24 -3.56 -4.93
C SER A 290 -5.07 -2.92 -6.07
N VAL A 291 -4.46 -1.97 -6.82
CA VAL A 291 -4.89 -1.40 -8.12
C VAL A 291 -6.16 -0.50 -8.14
N GLY A 292 -6.10 0.64 -8.86
CA GLY A 292 -7.11 1.71 -8.87
C GLY A 292 -7.73 2.06 -10.23
N LEU A 293 -8.80 2.90 -10.26
CA LEU A 293 -9.52 3.37 -11.47
C LEU A 293 -10.55 4.52 -11.24
N VAL A 294 -10.51 5.65 -11.97
CA VAL A 294 -11.68 6.56 -12.11
C VAL A 294 -11.83 7.12 -13.53
N PRO A 295 -13.04 7.62 -13.83
CA PRO A 295 -13.28 8.84 -14.58
C PRO A 295 -14.21 9.76 -13.78
N VAL A 296 -13.56 10.66 -13.05
CA VAL A 296 -14.04 12.02 -12.84
C VAL A 296 -13.00 12.85 -13.55
N SER A 297 -13.32 13.32 -14.77
CA SER A 297 -12.39 14.06 -15.64
C SER A 297 -10.97 13.48 -15.60
N ALA A 298 -10.75 12.41 -16.36
CA ALA A 298 -9.42 11.81 -16.52
C ALA A 298 -8.36 12.91 -16.75
N ARG A 299 -8.67 13.97 -17.48
CA ARG A 299 -7.79 15.14 -17.63
C ARG A 299 -7.44 15.92 -16.36
N ASP A 300 -8.38 16.25 -15.47
CA ASP A 300 -8.07 17.15 -14.33
C ASP A 300 -7.25 16.43 -13.25
N VAL A 301 -7.45 15.12 -13.12
CA VAL A 301 -6.67 14.30 -12.18
C VAL A 301 -5.36 13.84 -12.84
N ILE A 302 -5.32 13.62 -14.15
CA ILE A 302 -4.13 13.11 -14.86
C ILE A 302 -3.17 14.24 -15.32
N GLU A 303 -3.64 15.47 -15.51
CA GLU A 303 -2.76 16.64 -15.70
C GLU A 303 -1.86 16.90 -14.46
N GLU A 304 -2.31 16.55 -13.26
CA GLU A 304 -1.50 16.59 -12.02
C GLU A 304 -0.54 15.40 -11.88
N THR A 305 -0.73 14.39 -12.72
CA THR A 305 -0.11 13.08 -12.65
C THR A 305 0.96 12.91 -13.74
N GLY A 306 0.96 13.70 -14.82
CA GLY A 306 2.01 13.63 -15.87
C GLY A 306 1.92 12.40 -16.80
N ILE A 307 0.94 11.51 -16.59
CA ILE A 307 0.68 10.35 -17.48
C ILE A 307 0.00 10.92 -18.69
N ASP A 308 0.29 10.41 -19.89
CA ASP A 308 -0.68 10.57 -20.96
C ASP A 308 -1.97 9.83 -20.53
N PRO A 309 -3.10 10.52 -20.25
CA PRO A 309 -4.36 9.87 -19.87
C PRO A 309 -4.82 8.85 -20.91
N TRP A 310 -4.28 8.96 -22.12
CA TRP A 310 -4.55 8.08 -23.22
C TRP A 310 -3.74 6.78 -23.18
N GLU A 311 -2.70 6.63 -22.37
CA GLU A 311 -1.85 5.41 -22.32
C GLU A 311 -2.33 4.33 -21.37
N VAL A 312 -3.28 4.65 -20.49
CA VAL A 312 -3.89 3.67 -19.59
C VAL A 312 -5.10 3.03 -20.27
N PRO A 313 -5.17 1.69 -20.41
CA PRO A 313 -6.34 1.03 -20.96
C PRO A 313 -7.53 1.20 -20.00
N LEU A 314 -8.47 2.05 -20.40
CA LEU A 314 -9.69 2.32 -19.65
C LEU A 314 -10.76 1.29 -20.00
N THR A 315 -10.95 0.31 -19.12
CA THR A 315 -11.90 -0.78 -19.31
C THR A 315 -13.26 -0.45 -18.68
N PRO A 316 -14.37 -0.52 -19.46
CA PRO A 316 -15.70 -0.14 -18.98
C PRO A 316 -16.15 -0.91 -17.74
N LEU A 317 -15.79 -2.18 -17.64
CA LEU A 317 -16.26 -2.99 -16.53
C LEU A 317 -15.59 -2.64 -15.23
N ILE A 318 -14.45 -1.96 -15.20
CA ILE A 318 -13.92 -1.49 -13.92
C ILE A 318 -14.48 -0.12 -13.58
N ILE A 319 -14.55 0.74 -14.59
CA ILE A 319 -15.01 2.12 -14.48
C ILE A 319 -16.46 2.22 -14.01
N ILE A 320 -17.38 1.52 -14.68
CA ILE A 320 -18.82 1.69 -14.47
C ILE A 320 -19.19 1.30 -13.03
N PRO A 321 -18.92 0.08 -12.55
CA PRO A 321 -19.27 -0.31 -11.21
C PRO A 321 -18.45 0.44 -10.15
N ALA A 322 -17.20 0.84 -10.40
CA ALA A 322 -16.44 1.63 -9.41
C ALA A 322 -17.08 2.98 -9.12
N ASN A 323 -17.60 3.65 -10.15
CA ASN A 323 -18.26 4.94 -9.97
C ASN A 323 -19.69 4.81 -9.46
N LEU A 324 -20.42 3.75 -9.84
CA LEU A 324 -21.73 3.47 -9.25
C LEU A 324 -21.61 3.11 -7.76
N GLU A 325 -20.61 2.30 -7.38
CA GLU A 325 -20.34 1.96 -5.98
C GLU A 325 -19.90 3.19 -5.18
N ARG A 326 -19.05 4.03 -5.76
CA ARG A 326 -18.64 5.31 -5.17
C ARG A 326 -19.85 6.19 -4.87
N VAL A 327 -20.77 6.36 -5.83
CA VAL A 327 -21.99 7.16 -5.63
C VAL A 327 -22.85 6.57 -4.52
N ARG A 328 -23.04 5.25 -4.48
CA ARG A 328 -23.76 4.58 -3.38
C ARG A 328 -23.13 4.89 -2.02
N LEU A 329 -21.82 4.68 -1.89
CA LEU A 329 -21.08 4.91 -0.66
C LEU A 329 -21.13 6.38 -0.21
N MET A 330 -21.08 7.33 -1.16
CA MET A 330 -21.28 8.74 -0.86
C MET A 330 -22.68 9.04 -0.31
N LYS A 331 -23.72 8.36 -0.81
CA LYS A 331 -25.07 8.47 -0.24
C LYS A 331 -25.18 7.90 1.17
N GLU A 332 -24.35 6.92 1.50
CA GLU A 332 -24.25 6.35 2.85
C GLU A 332 -23.46 7.27 3.82
N GLY A 333 -23.01 8.43 3.33
CA GLY A 333 -22.36 9.46 4.13
C GLY A 333 -20.84 9.41 4.10
N LEU A 334 -20.24 8.55 3.27
CA LEU A 334 -18.79 8.54 3.09
C LEU A 334 -18.34 9.78 2.30
N SER A 335 -17.17 10.31 2.66
CA SER A 335 -16.54 11.33 1.84
C SER A 335 -16.20 10.75 0.46
N GLU A 336 -16.15 11.62 -0.55
CA GLU A 336 -15.91 11.23 -1.93
C GLU A 336 -14.65 10.37 -2.12
N THR A 337 -13.57 10.72 -1.43
CA THR A 337 -12.28 10.03 -1.49
C THR A 337 -12.36 8.65 -0.84
N VAL A 338 -12.97 8.55 0.34
CA VAL A 338 -13.12 7.26 1.06
C VAL A 338 -14.05 6.33 0.28
N ALA A 339 -15.18 6.85 -0.21
CA ALA A 339 -16.09 6.11 -1.07
C ALA A 339 -15.41 5.59 -2.34
N PHE A 340 -14.47 6.36 -2.89
CA PHE A 340 -13.71 5.96 -4.06
C PHE A 340 -12.75 4.81 -3.77
N MET A 341 -11.93 4.93 -2.71
CA MET A 341 -10.99 3.88 -2.32
C MET A 341 -11.70 2.57 -1.95
N THR A 342 -12.79 2.66 -1.17
CA THR A 342 -13.59 1.48 -0.80
C THR A 342 -14.27 0.84 -2.02
N ALA A 343 -14.68 1.63 -3.02
CA ALA A 343 -15.19 1.07 -4.27
C ALA A 343 -14.10 0.30 -5.03
N LEU A 344 -12.87 0.82 -5.05
CA LEU A 344 -11.73 0.17 -5.70
C LEU A 344 -11.29 -1.11 -4.99
N GLU A 345 -11.17 -1.11 -3.67
CA GLU A 345 -10.84 -2.32 -2.89
C GLU A 345 -11.82 -3.47 -3.19
N LYS A 346 -13.07 -3.12 -3.49
CA LYS A 346 -14.13 -4.07 -3.78
C LYS A 346 -14.12 -4.58 -5.22
N ILE A 347 -13.67 -3.76 -6.17
CA ILE A 347 -13.86 -3.98 -7.61
C ILE A 347 -12.54 -4.30 -8.31
N GLY A 348 -11.43 -3.67 -7.91
CA GLY A 348 -10.09 -3.87 -8.44
C GLY A 348 -9.65 -5.35 -8.44
N PRO A 349 -9.76 -6.08 -7.32
CA PRO A 349 -9.39 -7.49 -7.28
C PRO A 349 -10.24 -8.38 -8.20
N ALA A 350 -11.54 -8.09 -8.32
CA ALA A 350 -12.43 -8.83 -9.21
C ALA A 350 -12.15 -8.50 -10.69
N ALA A 351 -11.78 -7.25 -10.98
CA ALA A 351 -11.40 -6.80 -12.30
C ALA A 351 -10.08 -7.42 -12.79
N VAL A 352 -9.08 -7.55 -11.91
CA VAL A 352 -7.83 -8.26 -12.23
C VAL A 352 -8.10 -9.72 -12.62
N LYS A 353 -9.06 -10.36 -11.94
CA LYS A 353 -9.47 -11.74 -12.27
C LYS A 353 -10.23 -11.82 -13.58
N LEU A 354 -11.04 -10.82 -13.87
CA LEU A 354 -11.73 -10.70 -15.16
C LEU A 354 -10.74 -10.62 -16.32
N GLU A 355 -9.69 -9.80 -16.21
CA GLU A 355 -8.61 -9.72 -17.22
C GLU A 355 -7.84 -11.05 -17.37
N ALA A 356 -7.81 -11.87 -16.33
CA ALA A 356 -7.27 -13.22 -16.36
C ALA A 356 -8.25 -14.28 -16.93
N GLY A 357 -9.44 -13.86 -17.38
CA GLY A 357 -10.49 -14.73 -17.94
C GLY A 357 -11.39 -15.40 -16.90
N ASP A 358 -11.34 -14.98 -15.63
CA ASP A 358 -12.23 -15.45 -14.56
C ASP A 358 -13.31 -14.42 -14.24
N GLU A 359 -14.49 -14.62 -14.83
CA GLU A 359 -15.66 -13.75 -14.66
C GLU A 359 -16.39 -14.00 -13.32
N SER A 360 -16.12 -15.11 -12.62
CA SER A 360 -16.94 -15.60 -11.51
C SER A 360 -17.04 -14.63 -10.32
N GLN A 361 -16.00 -13.82 -10.11
CA GLN A 361 -15.96 -12.81 -9.06
C GLN A 361 -16.50 -11.46 -9.53
N PHE A 362 -16.57 -11.27 -10.83
CA PHE A 362 -17.01 -10.03 -11.46
C PHE A 362 -18.52 -10.03 -11.73
N LEU A 363 -19.09 -11.15 -12.16
CA LEU A 363 -20.51 -11.30 -12.42
C LEU A 363 -21.39 -10.91 -11.21
N PRO A 364 -21.08 -11.28 -9.95
CA PRO A 364 -21.85 -10.81 -8.78
C PRO A 364 -21.79 -9.29 -8.56
N ILE A 365 -20.70 -8.62 -8.98
CA ILE A 365 -20.57 -7.17 -8.91
C ILE A 365 -21.46 -6.53 -9.97
N LEU A 366 -21.45 -7.06 -11.20
CA LEU A 366 -22.38 -6.65 -12.25
C LEU A 366 -23.83 -6.89 -11.85
N ASP A 367 -24.14 -8.05 -11.26
CA ASP A 367 -25.49 -8.39 -10.78
C ASP A 367 -26.00 -7.39 -9.75
N ARG A 368 -25.14 -6.89 -8.85
CA ARG A 368 -25.54 -5.85 -7.89
C ARG A 368 -26.05 -4.59 -8.58
N TYR A 369 -25.43 -4.19 -9.68
CA TYR A 369 -25.84 -3.01 -10.45
C TYR A 369 -26.73 -3.34 -11.65
N SER A 370 -27.07 -4.61 -11.86
CA SER A 370 -27.81 -5.09 -13.04
C SER A 370 -29.14 -4.36 -13.21
N GLN A 371 -29.83 -4.04 -12.12
CA GLN A 371 -31.08 -3.27 -12.16
C GLN A 371 -30.85 -1.85 -12.69
N VAL A 372 -29.83 -1.15 -12.19
CA VAL A 372 -29.48 0.21 -12.63
C VAL A 372 -29.03 0.21 -14.09
N ILE A 373 -28.23 -0.79 -14.47
CA ILE A 373 -27.73 -0.99 -15.83
C ILE A 373 -28.90 -1.25 -16.79
N ARG A 374 -29.76 -2.24 -16.50
CA ARG A 374 -30.92 -2.59 -17.33
C ARG A 374 -31.90 -1.42 -17.45
N MET A 375 -32.24 -0.78 -16.33
CA MET A 375 -33.12 0.39 -16.36
C MET A 375 -32.57 1.49 -17.26
N SER A 376 -31.26 1.70 -17.25
CA SER A 376 -30.62 2.72 -18.10
C SER A 376 -30.66 2.33 -19.58
N LEU A 377 -30.36 1.07 -19.91
CA LEU A 377 -30.39 0.54 -21.28
C LEU A 377 -31.80 0.52 -21.87
N ASP A 378 -32.77 -0.02 -21.12
CA ASP A 378 -34.19 -0.10 -21.50
C ASP A 378 -34.77 1.28 -21.81
N ARG A 379 -34.44 2.27 -20.97
CA ARG A 379 -34.97 3.64 -21.11
C ARG A 379 -34.50 4.35 -22.37
N PHE A 380 -33.40 3.88 -22.97
CA PHE A 380 -32.91 4.36 -24.25
C PHE A 380 -33.08 3.36 -25.39
N GLY A 381 -33.77 2.24 -25.13
CA GLY A 381 -34.11 1.22 -26.13
C GLY A 381 -32.89 0.48 -26.67
N LEU A 382 -31.88 0.24 -25.84
CA LEU A 382 -30.69 -0.53 -26.17
C LEU A 382 -30.86 -1.98 -25.67
N ASP A 383 -30.86 -2.95 -26.57
CA ASP A 383 -31.06 -4.38 -26.26
C ASP A 383 -29.71 -5.11 -26.19
N ILE A 384 -28.96 -4.85 -25.12
CA ILE A 384 -27.65 -5.47 -24.83
C ILE A 384 -27.63 -5.92 -23.37
N ASP A 385 -27.12 -7.13 -23.11
CA ASP A 385 -26.75 -7.56 -21.76
C ASP A 385 -25.22 -7.54 -21.62
N PRO A 386 -24.64 -6.60 -20.85
CA PRO A 386 -23.20 -6.52 -20.65
C PRO A 386 -22.58 -7.78 -20.05
N SER A 387 -23.35 -8.58 -19.31
CA SER A 387 -22.87 -9.85 -18.74
C SER A 387 -22.77 -10.96 -19.80
N GLU A 388 -23.62 -10.95 -20.82
CA GLU A 388 -23.58 -11.94 -21.91
C GLU A 388 -22.55 -11.60 -23.00
N GLN A 389 -22.11 -10.34 -23.06
CA GLN A 389 -21.12 -9.82 -24.02
C GLN A 389 -19.93 -9.19 -23.31
N ILE A 390 -19.49 -9.81 -22.21
CA ILE A 390 -18.54 -9.22 -21.27
C ILE A 390 -17.20 -8.89 -21.92
N ASP A 391 -16.70 -9.76 -22.80
CA ASP A 391 -15.45 -9.57 -23.55
C ASP A 391 -15.53 -8.37 -24.50
N GLU A 392 -16.59 -8.28 -25.31
CA GLU A 392 -16.79 -7.17 -26.23
C GLU A 392 -17.04 -5.85 -25.50
N PHE A 393 -17.80 -5.93 -24.41
CA PHE A 393 -18.15 -4.78 -23.59
C PHE A 393 -16.93 -4.23 -22.83
N ASN A 394 -16.05 -5.11 -22.32
CA ASN A 394 -14.87 -4.72 -21.55
C ASN A 394 -13.70 -4.21 -22.40
N LYS A 395 -13.77 -4.31 -23.73
CA LYS A 395 -12.70 -3.83 -24.61
C LYS A 395 -12.26 -2.42 -24.21
N PRO A 396 -10.95 -2.19 -23.95
CA PRO A 396 -10.43 -0.89 -23.56
C PRO A 396 -10.87 0.21 -24.50
N LEU A 397 -11.08 1.42 -23.95
CA LEU A 397 -11.35 2.59 -24.77
C LEU A 397 -10.12 2.96 -25.59
N PRO A 398 -10.26 3.16 -26.92
CA PRO A 398 -9.20 3.78 -27.71
C PRO A 398 -8.86 5.17 -27.19
N LYS A 399 -7.58 5.57 -27.29
CA LYS A 399 -7.03 6.87 -26.86
C LYS A 399 -7.95 8.06 -27.18
N ASP A 400 -8.39 8.16 -28.43
CA ASP A 400 -9.22 9.26 -28.93
C ASP A 400 -10.65 9.25 -28.37
N LYS A 401 -11.18 8.06 -28.03
CA LYS A 401 -12.51 7.90 -27.43
C LYS A 401 -12.52 8.20 -25.95
N ALA A 402 -11.49 7.75 -25.24
CA ALA A 402 -11.25 8.17 -23.87
C ALA A 402 -11.13 9.70 -23.79
N LYS A 403 -10.49 10.35 -24.79
CA LYS A 403 -10.38 11.81 -24.88
C LYS A 403 -11.68 12.52 -25.05
N SER A 404 -12.45 12.04 -26.02
CA SER A 404 -13.79 12.53 -26.25
C SER A 404 -14.60 12.45 -24.96
N TRP A 405 -14.60 11.31 -24.30
CA TRP A 405 -15.38 11.12 -23.08
C TRP A 405 -14.91 11.97 -21.89
N SER A 406 -13.59 12.16 -21.69
CA SER A 406 -13.07 13.05 -20.63
C SER A 406 -13.40 14.52 -20.87
N GLU A 407 -13.27 14.99 -22.12
CA GLU A 407 -13.62 16.36 -22.50
C GLU A 407 -15.07 16.68 -22.18
N ILE A 408 -15.92 15.66 -22.37
CA ILE A 408 -17.31 15.85 -22.11
C ILE A 408 -17.63 15.76 -20.61
N GLY A 409 -16.96 14.88 -19.86
CA GLY A 409 -17.01 14.90 -18.39
C GLY A 409 -16.66 16.28 -17.79
N GLN A 410 -15.60 16.94 -18.29
CA GLN A 410 -15.23 18.29 -17.84
C GLN A 410 -16.31 19.35 -18.09
N ARG A 411 -17.10 19.19 -19.15
CA ARG A 411 -18.23 20.08 -19.44
C ARG A 411 -19.34 19.89 -18.42
N LEU A 412 -19.65 18.63 -18.09
CA LEU A 412 -20.77 18.25 -17.22
C LEU A 412 -20.51 18.55 -15.74
N SER A 413 -19.26 18.42 -15.28
CA SER A 413 -18.87 18.71 -13.89
C SER A 413 -19.18 20.14 -13.45
N LYS A 414 -19.32 21.06 -14.42
CA LYS A 414 -19.67 22.47 -14.18
C LYS A 414 -21.17 22.70 -13.98
N SER A 415 -22.01 21.74 -14.36
CA SER A 415 -23.46 21.89 -14.41
C SER A 415 -24.25 20.91 -13.55
N LEU A 416 -23.58 19.91 -12.97
CA LEU A 416 -24.18 18.84 -12.19
C LEU A 416 -23.60 18.81 -10.78
N GLU A 417 -24.39 18.36 -9.80
CA GLU A 417 -23.86 18.07 -8.48
C GLU A 417 -22.89 16.89 -8.53
N ARG A 418 -22.00 16.79 -7.54
CA ARG A 418 -20.90 15.82 -7.57
C ARG A 418 -21.37 14.36 -7.76
N PRO A 419 -22.38 13.85 -7.04
CA PRO A 419 -22.88 12.49 -7.25
C PRO A 419 -23.58 12.30 -8.60
N GLU A 420 -24.32 13.33 -9.07
CA GLU A 420 -24.98 13.32 -10.38
C GLU A 420 -23.96 13.26 -11.51
N PHE A 421 -22.88 14.03 -11.38
CA PHE A 421 -21.79 14.05 -12.33
C PHE A 421 -21.06 12.69 -12.40
N ILE A 422 -20.73 12.08 -11.25
CA ILE A 422 -20.08 10.76 -11.20
C ILE A 422 -20.98 9.69 -11.83
N ALA A 423 -22.28 9.69 -11.50
CA ALA A 423 -23.24 8.77 -12.09
C ALA A 423 -23.38 8.99 -13.61
N THR A 424 -23.42 10.24 -14.07
CA THR A 424 -23.48 10.59 -15.50
C THR A 424 -22.24 10.11 -16.25
N GLY A 425 -21.05 10.23 -15.65
CA GLY A 425 -19.80 9.71 -16.22
C GLY A 425 -19.84 8.19 -16.45
N ALA A 426 -20.32 7.43 -15.46
CA ALA A 426 -20.48 5.99 -15.57
C ALA A 426 -21.52 5.60 -16.64
N LEU A 427 -22.70 6.25 -16.61
CA LEU A 427 -23.81 5.94 -17.51
C LEU A 427 -23.50 6.33 -18.97
N SER A 428 -22.83 7.45 -19.21
CA SER A 428 -22.44 7.86 -20.56
C SER A 428 -21.53 6.84 -21.23
N LEU A 429 -20.58 6.27 -20.49
CA LEU A 429 -19.73 5.19 -21.00
C LEU A 429 -20.53 3.91 -21.28
N LEU A 430 -21.38 3.50 -20.32
CA LEU A 430 -22.24 2.33 -20.46
C LEU A 430 -23.09 2.41 -21.73
N LEU A 431 -23.83 3.51 -21.90
CA LEU A 431 -24.76 3.69 -23.00
C LEU A 431 -24.04 3.84 -24.34
N ALA A 432 -22.91 4.55 -24.37
CA ALA A 432 -22.14 4.71 -25.60
C ALA A 432 -21.57 3.37 -26.09
N LYS A 433 -21.05 2.53 -25.18
CA LYS A 433 -20.58 1.18 -25.49
C LYS A 433 -21.72 0.27 -25.94
N ALA A 434 -22.83 0.23 -25.20
CA ALA A 434 -23.98 -0.57 -25.57
C ALA A 434 -24.54 -0.20 -26.95
N ARG A 435 -24.66 1.09 -27.25
CA ARG A 435 -25.11 1.56 -28.57
C ARG A 435 -24.16 1.19 -29.71
N ALA A 436 -22.86 1.18 -29.46
CA ALA A 436 -21.88 0.76 -30.45
C ALA A 436 -21.99 -0.74 -30.74
N LEU A 437 -22.12 -1.55 -29.69
CA LEU A 437 -22.28 -3.01 -29.79
C LEU A 437 -23.59 -3.40 -30.48
N GLU A 438 -24.72 -2.78 -30.13
CA GLU A 438 -26.01 -3.01 -30.78
C GLU A 438 -25.97 -2.65 -32.28
N GLY A 439 -25.22 -1.61 -32.62
CA GLY A 439 -24.98 -1.22 -34.02
C GLY A 439 -23.93 -2.08 -34.74
N GLU A 440 -23.42 -3.14 -34.10
CA GLU A 440 -22.33 -4.02 -34.57
C GLU A 440 -21.14 -3.24 -35.13
N ARG A 441 -20.75 -2.16 -34.44
CA ARG A 441 -19.74 -1.22 -34.90
C ARG A 441 -18.82 -0.76 -33.79
N GLU A 442 -17.71 -0.17 -34.19
CA GLU A 442 -16.83 0.49 -33.25
C GLU A 442 -17.50 1.70 -32.59
N LEU A 443 -17.06 1.96 -31.36
CA LEU A 443 -17.45 3.10 -30.56
C LEU A 443 -17.01 4.40 -31.25
N ARG A 444 -17.90 5.38 -31.31
CA ARG A 444 -17.66 6.69 -31.93
C ARG A 444 -17.83 7.81 -30.92
N GLN A 445 -17.29 8.98 -31.24
CA GLN A 445 -17.45 10.18 -30.41
C GLN A 445 -18.94 10.57 -30.28
N GLU A 446 -19.71 10.40 -31.35
CA GLU A 446 -21.16 10.67 -31.38
C GLU A 446 -21.98 9.79 -30.42
N ASP A 447 -21.43 8.66 -29.96
CA ASP A 447 -22.10 7.79 -28.99
C ASP A 447 -22.09 8.38 -27.59
N PHE A 448 -20.97 8.99 -27.19
CA PHE A 448 -20.87 9.69 -25.91
C PHE A 448 -21.77 10.92 -25.89
N GLN A 449 -21.71 11.75 -26.95
CA GLN A 449 -22.55 12.94 -27.05
C GLN A 449 -24.04 12.56 -27.03
N TRP A 450 -24.42 11.51 -27.78
CA TRP A 450 -25.79 10.99 -27.75
C TRP A 450 -26.21 10.51 -26.37
N ALA A 451 -25.37 9.72 -25.69
CA ALA A 451 -25.69 9.15 -24.38
C ALA A 451 -25.96 10.25 -23.36
N GLU A 452 -25.13 11.28 -23.36
CA GLU A 452 -25.27 12.39 -22.43
C GLU A 452 -26.44 13.29 -22.72
N ASP A 453 -26.65 13.70 -23.98
CA ASP A 453 -27.80 14.53 -24.34
C ASP A 453 -29.08 13.85 -23.85
N ARG A 454 -29.14 12.53 -24.01
CA ARG A 454 -30.25 11.69 -23.54
C ARG A 454 -30.36 11.57 -22.03
N ILE A 455 -29.25 11.44 -21.31
CA ILE A 455 -29.22 11.45 -19.84
C ILE A 455 -29.70 12.81 -19.31
N LEU A 456 -29.20 13.92 -19.87
CA LEU A 456 -29.52 15.28 -19.43
C LEU A 456 -30.96 15.70 -19.78
N GLU A 457 -31.44 15.36 -20.98
CA GLU A 457 -32.84 15.54 -21.38
C GLU A 457 -33.79 14.77 -20.46
N ASN A 458 -33.30 13.70 -19.84
CA ASN A 458 -34.06 12.84 -18.94
C ASN A 458 -33.47 12.85 -17.53
N ARG A 459 -33.34 14.03 -16.91
CA ARG A 459 -32.80 14.16 -15.54
C ARG A 459 -33.50 13.25 -14.51
N ALA A 460 -34.78 12.92 -14.73
CA ALA A 460 -35.50 11.94 -13.91
C ALA A 460 -34.82 10.55 -13.90
N LEU A 461 -34.17 10.14 -14.98
CA LEU A 461 -33.34 8.93 -15.00
C LEU A 461 -32.17 9.03 -14.01
N LEU A 462 -31.46 10.17 -13.96
CA LEU A 462 -30.38 10.36 -12.99
C LEU A 462 -30.89 10.26 -11.56
N ASP A 463 -32.01 10.90 -11.27
CA ASP A 463 -32.65 10.80 -9.96
C ASP A 463 -33.04 9.36 -9.61
N ASP A 464 -33.60 8.61 -10.58
CA ASP A 464 -34.01 7.22 -10.39
C ASP A 464 -32.80 6.28 -10.19
N VAL A 465 -31.72 6.50 -10.94
CA VAL A 465 -30.45 5.76 -10.80
C VAL A 465 -29.84 6.06 -9.44
N ILE A 466 -29.66 7.33 -9.10
CA ILE A 466 -29.08 7.73 -7.81
C ILE A 466 -29.93 7.21 -6.66
N LYS A 467 -31.26 7.18 -6.76
CA LYS A 467 -32.13 6.60 -5.72
C LYS A 467 -31.98 5.08 -5.58
N SER A 468 -31.69 4.40 -6.69
CA SER A 468 -31.58 2.93 -6.77
C SER A 468 -30.17 2.42 -6.39
N LEU A 469 -29.17 3.31 -6.39
CA LEU A 469 -27.88 3.12 -5.73
C LEU A 469 -28.03 3.31 -4.23
#